data_AF-A0A645HD75-F1
#
_entry.id   AF-A0A645HD75-F1
#
_cell.length_a   1.000
_cell.length_b   1.000
_cell.length_c   1.000
_cell.angle_alpha   90.00
_cell.angle_beta   90.00
_cell.angle_gamma   90.00
#
_symmetry.space_group_name_H-M   'P 1'
#
loop_
_entity.id
_entity.type
_entity.pdbx_description
1 polymer ?
#
loop_
_entity_poly.entity_id
_entity_poly.type
_entity_poly.pdbx_seq_one_letter_code
_entity_poly.pdbx_strand_id
1 'polypeptide(L)'
;MQGCFVSDDEVQRIIDYWKSQGKPEYLAPEGFMVETESKTESSGPDDELFVDAGRMIMDTGMASVSFLQRKFKLGYARAARLMDLLEDNGVVGGYEGSKPRQILMTKEEFEERYG
;
A
#
# COMPACT_ATOMS: atom_id res chain seq x y z
N MET A 1 13.63 -18.89 -24.05
CA MET A 1 13.31 -17.46 -23.89
C MET A 1 14.61 -16.72 -23.61
N GLN A 2 15.17 -16.02 -24.59
CA GLN A 2 16.27 -15.09 -24.33
C GLN A 2 15.64 -13.74 -23.96
N GLY A 3 15.68 -13.36 -22.69
CA GLY A 3 15.33 -12.01 -22.26
C GLY A 3 16.37 -11.02 -22.79
N CYS A 4 15.94 -9.84 -23.25
CA CYS A 4 16.87 -8.76 -23.60
C CYS A 4 17.66 -8.39 -22.35
N PHE A 5 18.95 -8.78 -22.31
CA PHE A 5 19.90 -8.23 -21.37
C PHE A 5 20.16 -6.79 -21.79
N VAL A 6 19.66 -5.85 -21.00
CA VAL A 6 19.95 -4.43 -21.18
C VAL A 6 21.06 -4.08 -20.21
N SER A 7 22.14 -3.52 -20.72
CA SER A 7 23.26 -3.06 -19.88
C SER A 7 22.94 -1.71 -19.22
N ASP A 8 23.55 -1.43 -18.07
CA ASP A 8 23.39 -0.14 -17.38
C ASP A 8 23.78 1.04 -18.29
N ASP A 9 24.78 0.86 -19.15
CA ASP A 9 25.21 1.84 -20.15
C ASP A 9 24.09 2.16 -21.16
N GLU A 10 23.31 1.15 -21.53
CA GLU A 10 22.23 1.26 -22.50
C GLU A 10 21.02 1.97 -21.89
N VAL A 11 20.73 1.69 -20.61
CA VAL A 11 19.76 2.45 -19.81
C VAL A 11 20.18 3.92 -19.72
N GLN A 12 21.45 4.17 -19.41
CA GLN A 12 21.98 5.53 -19.24
C GLN A 12 21.91 6.33 -20.55
N ARG A 13 22.26 5.71 -21.69
CA ARG A 13 22.12 6.34 -23.02
C ARG A 13 20.70 6.76 -23.33
N ILE A 14 19.71 5.92 -23.01
CA ILE A 14 18.30 6.24 -23.22
C ILE A 14 17.87 7.40 -22.31
N ILE A 15 18.26 7.37 -21.04
CA ILE A 15 17.97 8.44 -20.08
C ILE A 15 18.53 9.78 -20.57
N ASP A 16 19.78 9.80 -21.02
CA ASP A 16 20.45 11.02 -21.46
C ASP A 16 19.86 11.54 -22.78
N TYR A 17 19.50 10.64 -23.69
CA TYR A 17 18.75 11.00 -24.89
C TYR A 17 17.44 11.69 -24.55
N TRP A 18 16.61 11.12 -23.66
CA TRP A 18 15.33 11.73 -23.27
C TRP A 18 15.50 13.06 -22.51
N LYS A 19 16.51 13.17 -21.64
CA LYS A 19 16.85 14.44 -20.96
C LYS A 19 17.25 15.55 -21.95
N SER A 20 17.83 15.20 -23.09
CA SER A 20 18.23 16.17 -24.12
C SER A 20 17.04 16.78 -24.89
N GLN A 21 15.88 16.10 -24.90
CA GLN A 21 14.71 16.50 -25.68
C GLN A 21 13.86 17.60 -25.02
N GLY A 22 14.09 17.91 -23.74
CA GLY A 22 13.35 18.96 -23.05
C GLY A 22 13.60 18.99 -21.54
N LYS A 23 13.29 20.13 -20.91
CA LYS A 23 13.28 20.22 -19.45
C LYS A 23 12.00 19.55 -18.93
N PRO A 24 12.08 18.73 -17.86
CA PRO A 24 10.88 18.17 -17.25
C PRO A 24 9.98 19.29 -16.73
N GLU A 25 8.74 19.32 -17.20
CA GLU A 25 7.68 20.13 -16.61
C GLU A 25 7.11 19.33 -15.44
N TYR A 26 7.63 19.59 -14.25
CA TYR A 26 7.07 19.04 -13.02
C TYR A 26 5.82 19.85 -12.70
N LEU A 27 4.64 19.25 -12.93
CA LEU A 27 3.39 19.80 -12.44
C LEU A 27 3.50 19.96 -10.92
N ALA A 28 3.23 21.17 -10.41
CA ALA A 28 3.06 21.39 -8.99
C ALA A 28 2.02 20.40 -8.45
N PRO A 29 2.15 19.90 -7.20
CA PRO A 29 1.30 18.85 -6.64
C PRO A 29 -0.16 19.30 -6.36
N GLU A 30 -0.68 20.29 -7.07
CA GLU A 30 -2.02 20.84 -6.88
C GLU A 30 -3.12 20.06 -7.64
N GLY A 31 -2.79 18.91 -8.24
CA GLY A 31 -3.74 18.12 -9.06
C GLY A 31 -3.96 16.66 -8.65
N PHE A 32 -3.31 16.15 -7.59
CA PHE A 32 -3.49 14.77 -7.11
C PHE A 32 -4.28 14.68 -5.80
N MET A 33 -5.08 15.70 -5.49
CA MET A 33 -6.17 15.54 -4.55
C MET A 33 -7.31 14.85 -5.31
N VAL A 34 -7.30 13.51 -5.30
CA VAL A 34 -8.54 12.77 -5.49
C VAL A 34 -9.48 13.29 -4.40
N GLU A 35 -10.48 14.07 -4.81
CA GLU A 35 -11.62 14.45 -3.98
C GLU A 35 -12.38 13.17 -3.59
N THR A 36 -11.82 12.40 -2.65
CA THR A 36 -12.61 11.47 -1.88
C THR A 36 -13.14 12.29 -0.73
N GLU A 37 -14.41 12.71 -0.88
CA GLU A 37 -15.21 13.27 0.19
C GLU A 37 -14.86 12.57 1.50
N SER A 38 -14.14 13.31 2.36
CA SER A 38 -13.73 12.88 3.67
C SER A 38 -14.98 12.91 4.55
N LYS A 39 -15.85 11.92 4.40
CA LYS A 39 -16.88 11.66 5.39
C LYS A 39 -16.22 11.07 6.64
N THR A 40 -16.00 12.01 7.55
CA THR A 40 -16.09 11.86 9.01
C THR A 40 -15.02 11.01 9.67
N GLU A 41 -14.11 11.74 10.30
CA GLU A 41 -13.53 11.52 11.61
C GLU A 41 -14.19 10.42 12.46
N SER A 42 -13.44 9.35 12.75
CA SER A 42 -13.42 8.79 14.10
C SER A 42 -11.97 8.68 14.55
N SER A 43 -11.57 9.67 15.33
CA SER A 43 -10.34 9.68 16.10
C SER A 43 -10.59 8.81 17.34
N GLY A 44 -10.07 7.58 17.36
CA GLY A 44 -10.25 6.65 18.49
C GLY A 44 -9.50 5.33 18.28
N PRO A 45 -9.18 4.59 19.37
CA PRO A 45 -8.09 3.60 19.42
C PRO A 45 -8.30 2.30 18.65
N ASP A 46 -9.51 2.05 18.12
CA ASP A 46 -9.79 0.97 17.16
C ASP A 46 -10.38 1.62 15.89
N ASP A 47 -9.67 1.57 14.76
CA ASP A 47 -10.27 1.90 13.46
C ASP A 47 -11.40 0.90 13.24
N GLU A 48 -12.63 1.37 13.00
CA GLU A 48 -13.81 0.52 12.76
C GLU A 48 -13.58 -0.51 11.66
N LEU A 49 -12.62 -0.24 10.76
CA LEU A 49 -12.23 -1.11 9.66
C LEU A 49 -11.17 -2.15 10.03
N PHE A 50 -10.63 -2.15 11.25
CA PHE A 50 -9.55 -3.04 11.67
C PHE A 50 -9.92 -4.52 11.50
N VAL A 51 -11.06 -4.93 12.06
CA VAL A 51 -11.52 -6.32 12.01
C VAL A 51 -11.81 -6.74 10.57
N ASP A 52 -12.51 -5.89 9.81
CA ASP A 52 -12.84 -6.17 8.41
C ASP A 52 -11.60 -6.24 7.51
N ALA A 53 -10.62 -5.36 7.72
CA ALA A 53 -9.37 -5.37 6.98
C ALA A 53 -8.51 -6.57 7.33
N GLY A 54 -8.43 -6.95 8.59
CA GLY A 54 -7.77 -8.17 9.04
C GLY A 54 -8.38 -9.41 8.38
N ARG A 55 -9.71 -9.58 8.48
CA ARG A 55 -10.45 -10.67 7.80
C ARG A 55 -10.15 -10.71 6.30
N MET A 56 -10.20 -9.56 5.63
CA MET A 56 -9.93 -9.48 4.21
C MET A 56 -8.49 -9.85 3.84
N ILE A 57 -7.51 -9.46 4.67
CA ILE A 57 -6.11 -9.84 4.47
C ILE A 57 -5.94 -11.35 4.67
N MET A 58 -6.55 -11.94 5.69
CA MET A 58 -6.53 -13.38 5.91
C MET A 58 -7.12 -14.16 4.73
N ASP A 59 -8.25 -13.69 4.19
CA ASP A 59 -8.93 -14.36 3.08
C ASP A 59 -8.17 -14.27 1.76
N THR A 60 -7.47 -13.16 1.53
CA THR A 60 -6.82 -12.89 0.23
C THR A 60 -5.32 -13.15 0.22
N GLY A 61 -4.69 -13.24 1.39
CA GLY A 61 -3.24 -13.34 1.52
C GLY A 61 -2.48 -12.05 1.15
N MET A 62 -3.19 -10.92 0.93
CA MET A 62 -2.60 -9.68 0.42
C MET A 62 -2.56 -8.57 1.46
N ALA A 63 -1.48 -8.50 2.24
CA ALA A 63 -1.24 -7.40 3.17
C ALA A 63 -0.44 -6.26 2.53
N SER A 64 -1.12 -5.38 1.76
CA SER A 64 -0.48 -4.15 1.25
C SER A 64 -1.37 -2.92 1.41
N VAL A 65 -0.76 -1.76 1.64
CA VAL A 65 -1.49 -0.48 1.81
C VAL A 65 -2.34 -0.18 0.58
N SER A 66 -1.79 -0.35 -0.63
CA SER A 66 -2.52 -0.11 -1.87
C SER A 66 -3.73 -1.04 -2.06
N PHE A 67 -3.66 -2.27 -1.53
CA PHE A 67 -4.79 -3.20 -1.56
C PHE A 67 -5.92 -2.71 -0.64
N LEU A 68 -5.60 -2.30 0.58
CA LEU A 68 -6.57 -1.71 1.53
C LEU A 68 -7.21 -0.43 0.96
N GLN A 69 -6.42 0.44 0.32
CA GLN A 69 -6.94 1.64 -0.34
C GLN A 69 -8.05 1.30 -1.35
N ARG A 70 -7.82 0.31 -2.23
CA ARG A 70 -8.80 -0.06 -3.27
C ARG A 70 -10.02 -0.77 -2.71
N LYS A 71 -9.83 -1.64 -1.72
CA LYS A 71 -10.91 -2.44 -1.14
C LYS A 71 -11.85 -1.64 -0.27
N PHE A 72 -11.30 -0.77 0.57
CA PHE A 72 -12.06 0.03 1.53
C PHE A 72 -12.26 1.49 1.08
N LYS A 73 -11.82 1.84 -0.14
CA LYS A 73 -11.89 3.19 -0.71
C LYS A 73 -11.25 4.25 0.20
N LEU A 74 -10.11 3.89 0.81
CA LEU A 74 -9.39 4.72 1.77
C LEU A 74 -8.32 5.57 1.07
N GLY A 75 -8.11 6.78 1.59
CA GLY A 75 -6.89 7.54 1.29
C GLY A 75 -5.64 6.84 1.83
N TYR A 76 -4.47 7.15 1.25
CA TYR A 76 -3.21 6.50 1.59
C TYR A 76 -2.89 6.55 3.09
N ALA A 77 -3.01 7.73 3.71
CA ALA A 77 -2.70 7.92 5.13
C ALA A 77 -3.56 7.03 6.05
N ARG A 78 -4.85 6.87 5.76
CA ARG A 78 -5.73 5.99 6.54
C ARG A 78 -5.39 4.52 6.34
N ALA A 79 -5.16 4.10 5.09
CA ALA A 79 -4.77 2.72 4.79
C ALA A 79 -3.39 2.35 5.38
N ALA A 80 -2.45 3.31 5.44
CA ALA A 80 -1.15 3.13 6.08
C ALA A 80 -1.32 2.91 7.58
N ARG A 81 -2.06 3.79 8.28
CA ARG A 81 -2.36 3.61 9.71
C ARG A 81 -3.07 2.30 10.01
N LEU A 82 -4.01 1.88 9.16
CA LEU A 82 -4.70 0.60 9.30
C LEU A 82 -3.73 -0.58 9.17
N MET A 83 -2.76 -0.50 8.27
CA MET A 83 -1.70 -1.50 8.14
C MET A 83 -0.77 -1.53 9.35
N ASP A 84 -0.42 -0.36 9.90
CA ASP A 84 0.43 -0.25 11.08
C ASP A 84 -0.29 -0.81 12.32
N LEU A 85 -1.60 -0.56 12.48
CA LEU A 85 -2.41 -1.19 13.53
C LEU A 85 -2.41 -2.72 13.42
N LEU A 86 -2.49 -3.27 12.20
CA LEU A 86 -2.42 -4.71 11.98
C LEU A 86 -1.03 -5.27 12.32
N GLU A 87 0.04 -4.49 12.13
CA GLU A 87 1.40 -4.85 12.54
C GLU A 87 1.53 -4.85 14.07
N ASP A 88 1.11 -3.78 14.73
CA ASP A 88 1.16 -3.62 16.18
C ASP A 88 0.40 -4.74 16.92
N ASN A 89 -0.68 -5.23 16.32
CA ASN A 89 -1.50 -6.32 16.83
C ASN A 89 -0.99 -7.72 16.47
N GLY A 90 0.13 -7.81 15.74
CA GLY A 90 0.76 -9.07 15.33
C GLY A 90 -0.02 -9.83 14.25
N VAL A 91 -0.89 -9.16 13.50
CA VAL A 91 -1.66 -9.75 12.40
C VAL A 91 -0.80 -9.85 11.15
N VAL A 92 -0.02 -8.81 10.88
CA VAL A 92 0.95 -8.74 9.79
C VAL A 92 2.35 -8.45 10.32
N GLY A 93 3.38 -8.86 9.58
CA GLY A 93 4.77 -8.56 9.88
C GLY A 93 5.19 -7.18 9.41
N GLY A 94 6.46 -6.86 9.62
CA GLY A 94 7.04 -5.57 9.28
C GLY A 94 7.07 -5.28 7.78
N TYR A 95 7.47 -4.05 7.45
CA TYR A 95 7.58 -3.59 6.08
C TYR A 95 8.70 -4.31 5.29
N GLU A 96 8.32 -4.96 4.17
CA GLU A 96 9.24 -5.68 3.28
C GLU A 96 9.46 -4.98 1.93
N GLY A 97 9.40 -3.65 1.90
CA GLY A 97 9.62 -2.89 0.66
C GLY A 97 8.42 -2.97 -0.29
N SER A 98 8.65 -3.52 -1.48
CA SER A 98 7.62 -3.65 -2.52
C SER A 98 6.75 -4.91 -2.40
N LYS A 99 7.12 -5.84 -1.50
CA LYS A 99 6.36 -7.08 -1.28
C LYS A 99 5.20 -6.84 -0.31
N PRO A 100 4.09 -7.60 -0.46
CA PRO A 100 3.07 -7.67 0.57
C PRO A 100 3.70 -8.12 1.89
N ARG A 101 3.23 -7.54 3.01
CA ARG A 101 3.71 -7.92 4.35
C ARG A 101 3.34 -9.37 4.64
N GLN A 102 4.18 -10.05 5.41
CA GLN A 102 3.89 -11.42 5.86
C GLN A 102 2.66 -11.41 6.77
N ILE A 103 1.79 -12.41 6.66
CA ILE A 103 0.68 -12.61 7.59
C ILE A 103 1.18 -13.52 8.72
N LEU A 104 0.99 -13.10 9.97
CA LEU A 104 1.57 -13.76 11.15
C LEU A 104 0.57 -14.57 11.97
N MET A 105 -0.74 -14.37 11.77
CA MET A 105 -1.81 -15.11 12.43
C MET A 105 -2.61 -15.95 11.44
N THR A 106 -3.16 -17.06 11.90
CA THR A 106 -4.16 -17.79 11.11
C THR A 106 -5.51 -17.09 11.14
N LYS A 107 -6.40 -17.47 10.23
CA LYS A 107 -7.76 -16.93 10.21
C LYS A 107 -8.50 -17.31 11.49
N GLU A 108 -8.32 -18.54 11.97
CA GLU A 108 -8.95 -19.03 13.19
C GLU A 108 -8.48 -18.25 14.43
N GLU A 109 -7.17 -18.02 14.56
CA GLU A 109 -6.59 -17.23 15.66
C GLU A 109 -7.09 -15.77 15.66
N PHE A 110 -7.24 -15.20 14.47
CA PHE A 110 -7.75 -13.83 14.31
C PHE A 110 -9.22 -13.72 14.75
N GLU A 111 -10.06 -14.67 14.33
CA GLU A 111 -11.48 -14.70 14.71
C GLU A 111 -11.67 -14.97 16.22
N GLU A 112 -10.83 -15.80 16.84
CA GLU A 112 -10.91 -16.01 18.30
C GLU A 112 -10.54 -14.75 19.09
N ARG A 113 -9.64 -13.91 18.57
CA ARG A 113 -9.16 -12.71 19.26
C ARG A 113 -10.02 -11.47 18.99
N TYR A 114 -10.57 -11.32 17.79
CA TYR A 114 -11.25 -10.10 17.34
C TYR A 114 -12.65 -10.33 16.74
N GLY A 115 -13.14 -11.57 16.71
CA GLY A 115 -14.43 -11.95 16.11
C GLY A 115 -15.66 -11.71 16.97
#